data_AF-A0A0Q1A3S7-F1
#
_entry.id   AF-A0A0Q1A3S7-F1
#
_cell.length_a   1.000
_cell.length_b   1.000
_cell.length_c   1.000
_cell.angle_alpha   90.00
_cell.angle_beta   90.00
_cell.angle_gamma   90.00
#
_symmetry.space_group_name_H-M   'P 1'
#
loop_
_entity.id
_entity.type
_entity.pdbx_description
1 polymer ?
#
loop_
_entity_poly.entity_id
_entity_poly.type
_entity_poly.pdbx_seq_one_letter_code
_entity_poly.pdbx_strand_id
1 'polypeptide(L)'
;MAWRGAGKSDYLGRAQALLQRELEICEYKILRGINIPADTKCMDKYGNDVDCRSNNAVFTVNYLQTKPVSIPANTRLLNVKVKWPGSSNGISSSVIILPQSDY
;
A
#
# COMPACT_ATOMS: atom_id res chain seq x y z
N MET A 1 -29.05 -14.54 6.04
CA MET A 1 -28.25 -13.29 6.04
C MET A 1 -26.80 -13.60 6.47
N ALA A 2 -26.03 -14.41 5.73
CA ALA A 2 -24.65 -14.79 6.10
C ALA A 2 -23.60 -14.47 5.03
N TRP A 3 -24.02 -14.11 3.81
CA TRP A 3 -23.12 -13.91 2.67
C TRP A 3 -22.36 -12.57 2.66
N ARG A 4 -22.89 -11.53 3.32
CA ARG A 4 -22.23 -10.21 3.37
C ARG A 4 -21.07 -10.16 4.36
N GLY A 5 -21.02 -11.07 5.34
CA GLY A 5 -19.95 -11.14 6.34
C GLY A 5 -18.70 -11.84 5.81
N ALA A 6 -18.87 -12.97 5.13
CA ALA A 6 -17.78 -13.78 4.61
C ALA A 6 -16.89 -12.99 3.62
N GLY A 7 -17.51 -12.35 2.62
CA GLY A 7 -16.76 -11.56 1.63
C GLY A 7 -15.98 -10.39 2.26
N LYS A 8 -16.51 -9.73 3.30
CA LYS A 8 -15.80 -8.64 3.98
C LYS A 8 -14.56 -9.14 4.74
N SER A 9 -14.66 -10.31 5.38
CA SER A 9 -13.54 -10.95 6.08
C SER A 9 -12.45 -11.39 5.08
N ASP A 10 -12.85 -11.99 3.96
CA ASP A 10 -11.93 -12.44 2.91
C ASP A 10 -11.17 -11.28 2.28
N TYR A 11 -11.86 -10.17 1.99
CA TYR A 11 -11.22 -8.96 1.45
C TYR A 11 -10.27 -8.31 2.44
N LEU A 12 -10.57 -8.32 3.74
CA LEU A 12 -9.68 -7.76 4.76
C LEU A 12 -8.37 -8.55 4.85
N GLY A 13 -8.45 -9.89 4.90
CA GLY A 13 -7.26 -10.73 4.93
C GLY A 13 -6.37 -10.54 3.70
N ARG A 14 -6.99 -10.47 2.51
CA ARG A 14 -6.28 -10.21 1.25
C ARG A 14 -5.70 -8.80 1.18
N ALA A 15 -6.45 -7.79 1.61
CA ALA A 15 -5.98 -6.42 1.67
C ALA A 15 -4.77 -6.30 2.61
N GLN A 16 -4.76 -7.02 3.74
CA GLN A 16 -3.63 -7.03 4.66
C GLN A 16 -2.39 -7.67 4.04
N ALA A 17 -2.54 -8.79 3.32
CA ALA A 17 -1.43 -9.40 2.58
C ALA A 17 -0.86 -8.46 1.51
N LEU A 18 -1.73 -7.76 0.77
CA LEU A 18 -1.34 -6.75 -0.21
C LEU A 18 -0.61 -5.57 0.45
N LEU A 19 -1.13 -5.07 1.57
CA LEU A 19 -0.53 -3.96 2.31
C LEU A 19 0.90 -4.29 2.74
N GLN A 20 1.13 -5.48 3.31
CA GLN A 20 2.46 -5.92 3.74
C GLN A 20 3.42 -6.07 2.56
N ARG A 21 3.00 -6.75 1.49
CA ARG A 21 3.81 -6.91 0.27
C ARG A 21 4.23 -5.57 -0.33
N GLU A 22 3.30 -4.62 -0.42
CA GLU A 22 3.57 -3.32 -1.02
C GLU A 22 4.46 -2.45 -0.13
N LEU A 23 4.35 -2.57 1.20
CA LEU A 23 5.30 -1.94 2.12
C LEU A 23 6.72 -2.49 1.93
N GLU A 24 6.90 -3.81 1.87
CA GLU A 24 8.21 -4.44 1.64
C GLU A 24 8.84 -4.02 0.30
N ILE A 25 8.05 -4.00 -0.78
CA ILE A 25 8.53 -3.56 -2.10
C ILE A 25 8.97 -2.09 -2.08
N CYS A 26 8.19 -1.23 -1.44
CA CYS A 26 8.51 0.19 -1.38
C CYS A 26 9.68 0.46 -0.44
N GLU A 27 9.79 -0.27 0.68
CA GLU A 27 10.93 -0.22 1.58
C GLU A 27 12.22 -0.59 0.84
N TYR A 28 12.22 -1.71 0.13
CA TYR A 28 13.35 -2.12 -0.70
C TYR A 28 13.77 -1.05 -1.71
N LYS A 29 12.81 -0.39 -2.37
CA LYS A 29 13.08 0.70 -3.32
C LYS A 29 13.68 1.94 -2.63
N ILE A 30 13.13 2.35 -1.49
CA ILE A 30 13.61 3.52 -0.73
C ILE A 30 15.02 3.27 -0.20
N LEU A 31 15.32 2.07 0.29
CA LEU A 31 16.66 1.67 0.73
C LEU A 31 17.69 1.77 -0.41
N ARG A 32 17.27 1.59 -1.66
CA ARG A 32 18.11 1.77 -2.87
C ARG A 32 18.13 3.20 -3.40
N GLY A 33 17.59 4.16 -2.66
CA GLY A 33 17.53 5.57 -3.05
C GLY A 33 16.46 5.90 -4.08
N ILE A 34 15.54 4.98 -4.39
CA ILE A 34 14.44 5.23 -5.33
C ILE A 34 13.30 5.93 -4.59
N ASN A 35 12.88 7.08 -5.11
CA ASN A 35 11.74 7.82 -4.59
C ASN A 35 10.42 7.16 -5.01
N ILE A 36 9.50 6.94 -4.07
CA ILE A 36 8.15 6.46 -4.36
C ILE A 36 7.23 7.67 -4.58
N PRO A 37 6.76 7.93 -5.82
CA PRO A 37 5.81 9.01 -6.06
C PRO A 37 4.47 8.71 -5.39
N ALA A 38 3.71 9.77 -5.12
CA ALA A 38 2.31 9.61 -4.76
C ALA A 38 1.56 9.04 -5.96
N ASP A 39 1.08 7.81 -5.83
CA ASP A 39 0.51 7.06 -6.95
C ASP A 39 -0.61 6.14 -6.49
N THR A 40 -1.40 5.65 -7.46
CA THR A 40 -2.50 4.72 -7.23
C THR A 40 -2.37 3.53 -8.16
N LYS A 41 -2.34 2.34 -7.55
CA LYS A 41 -2.42 1.06 -8.28
C LYS A 41 -3.73 0.38 -8.03
N CYS A 42 -4.17 -0.41 -9.00
CA CYS A 42 -5.32 -1.28 -8.84
C CYS A 42 -4.90 -2.73 -8.98
N MET A 43 -5.52 -3.58 -8.17
CA MET A 43 -5.21 -5.00 -8.14
C MET A 43 -6.47 -5.84 -8.23
N ASP A 44 -6.35 -6.99 -8.88
CA ASP A 44 -7.43 -7.98 -8.92
C ASP A 44 -7.60 -8.70 -7.57
N LYS A 45 -8.60 -9.57 -7.47
CA LYS A 45 -8.84 -10.36 -6.25
C LYS A 45 -7.67 -11.25 -5.83
N TYR A 46 -6.73 -11.55 -6.74
CA TYR A 46 -5.55 -12.38 -6.49
C TYR A 46 -4.31 -11.54 -6.16
N GLY A 47 -4.39 -10.21 -6.24
CA GLY A 47 -3.28 -9.30 -5.96
C GLY A 47 -2.35 -9.07 -7.16
N ASN A 48 -2.84 -9.31 -8.38
CA ASN A 48 -2.13 -8.95 -9.59
C ASN A 48 -2.45 -7.50 -9.98
N ASP A 49 -1.45 -6.78 -10.45
CA ASP A 49 -1.61 -5.44 -11.01
C ASP A 49 -2.55 -5.48 -12.23
N VAL A 50 -3.56 -4.62 -12.22
CA VAL A 50 -4.52 -4.47 -13.32
C VAL A 50 -4.81 -3.00 -13.54
N ASP A 51 -5.23 -2.66 -14.75
CA ASP A 51 -5.71 -1.32 -15.05
C ASP A 51 -6.88 -0.94 -14.12
N CYS A 52 -6.85 0.27 -13.57
CA CYS A 52 -7.87 0.75 -12.62
C CYS A 52 -9.28 0.87 -13.22
N ARG A 53 -9.41 0.87 -14.55
CA ARG A 53 -10.69 0.87 -15.27
C ARG A 53 -11.14 -0.54 -15.62
N SER A 54 -10.33 -1.56 -15.33
CA SER A 54 -10.69 -2.95 -15.55
C SER A 54 -11.82 -3.38 -14.62
N ASN A 55 -12.78 -4.14 -15.14
CA ASN A 55 -13.84 -4.76 -14.33
C ASN A 55 -13.30 -5.74 -13.29
N ASN A 56 -12.04 -6.18 -13.44
CA ASN A 56 -11.38 -7.08 -12.49
C ASN A 56 -10.68 -6.32 -11.35
N ALA A 57 -10.64 -4.98 -11.36
CA ALA A 57 -10.03 -4.19 -10.29
C ALA A 57 -10.87 -4.30 -9.01
N VAL A 58 -10.31 -4.95 -7.99
CA VAL A 58 -10.97 -5.18 -6.69
C VAL A 58 -10.34 -4.36 -5.59
N PHE A 59 -9.02 -4.19 -5.60
CA PHE A 59 -8.31 -3.40 -4.61
C PHE A 59 -7.71 -2.16 -5.23
N THR A 60 -7.70 -1.07 -4.47
CA THR A 60 -6.99 0.16 -4.81
C THR A 60 -5.92 0.41 -3.76
N VAL A 61 -4.66 0.51 -4.19
CA VAL A 61 -3.50 0.76 -3.34
C VAL A 61 -3.00 2.17 -3.61
N ASN A 62 -3.01 3.02 -2.59
CA ASN A 62 -2.49 4.37 -2.65
C ASN A 62 -1.16 4.45 -1.90
N TYR A 63 -0.19 5.12 -2.51
CA TYR A 63 1.13 5.38 -1.93
C TYR A 63 1.26 6.86 -1.64
N LEU A 64 1.81 7.21 -0.48
CA LEU A 64 2.19 8.57 -0.16
C LEU A 64 3.51 8.55 0.61
N GLN A 65 4.57 9.01 -0.04
CA GLN A 65 5.85 9.21 0.61
C GLN A 65 5.99 10.67 1.02
N THR A 66 6.36 10.90 2.28
CA THR A 66 6.63 12.24 2.83
C THR A 66 8.00 12.27 3.50
N LYS A 67 8.58 13.47 3.60
CA LYS A 67 9.79 13.72 4.38
C LYS A 67 9.38 14.42 5.67
N PRO A 68 9.27 13.71 6.80
CA PRO A 68 8.84 14.32 8.05
C PRO A 68 9.88 15.34 8.51
N VAL A 69 9.42 16.53 8.87
CA VAL A 69 10.27 17.68 9.24
C VAL A 69 11.01 17.45 10.57
N SER A 70 10.52 16.53 11.40
CA SER A 70 10.99 16.23 12.76
C SER A 70 12.01 15.08 12.86
N ILE A 71 12.38 14.44 11.75
CA ILE A 71 13.30 13.27 11.72
C ILE A 71 14.50 13.61 10.82
N PRO A 72 15.72 13.06 11.05
CA PRO A 72 16.91 13.29 10.22
C PRO A 72 16.62 13.42 8.72
N ALA A 73 17.32 14.33 8.03
CA ALA A 73 17.03 14.79 6.67
C ALA A 73 16.96 13.68 5.59
N ASN A 74 17.49 12.50 5.88
CA ASN A 74 17.49 11.34 4.98
C ASN A 74 16.32 10.38 5.22
N THR A 75 15.52 10.61 6.25
CA THR A 75 14.36 9.77 6.57
C THR A 75 13.23 9.96 5.56
N ARG A 76 12.54 8.87 5.23
CA ARG A 76 11.32 8.86 4.41
C ARG A 76 10.20 8.17 5.19
N LEU A 77 9.05 8.82 5.30
CA LEU A 77 7.83 8.20 5.82
C LEU A 77 6.98 7.76 4.64
N LEU A 78 6.78 6.46 4.50
CA LEU A 78 5.89 5.90 3.49
C LEU A 78 4.57 5.51 4.14
N ASN A 79 3.46 5.99 3.59
CA ASN A 79 2.12 5.53 3.91
C ASN A 79 1.56 4.73 2.73
N VAL A 80 1.07 3.53 3.00
CA VAL A 80 0.36 2.70 2.03
C VAL A 80 -1.05 2.46 2.53
N LYS A 81 -2.03 2.67 1.65
CA LYS A 81 -3.45 2.49 1.95
C LYS A 81 -4.10 1.58 0.92
N VAL A 82 -4.79 0.55 1.39
CA VAL A 82 -5.53 -0.41 0.55
C VAL A 82 -7.03 -0.24 0.79
N LYS A 83 -7.79 -0.03 -0.27
CA LYS A 83 -9.27 0.03 -0.26
C LYS A 83 -9.85 -1.05 -1.15
N TRP A 84 -11.12 -1.40 -0.92
CA TRP A 84 -11.89 -2.36 -1.71
C TRP A 84 -13.39 -2.05 -1.65
N PRO A 85 -14.22 -2.61 -2.54
CA PRO A 85 -15.67 -2.42 -2.53
C PRO A 85 -16.29 -2.71 -1.16
N GLY A 86 -17.08 -1.76 -0.66
CA GLY A 86 -17.71 -1.87 0.66
C GLY A 86 -16.83 -1.45 1.84
N SER A 87 -15.61 -0.95 1.60
CA SER A 87 -14.75 -0.35 2.61
C SER A 87 -14.24 1.02 2.17
N SER A 88 -14.95 2.08 2.57
CA SER A 88 -14.58 3.47 2.28
C SER A 88 -13.27 3.88 2.95
N ASN A 89 -13.03 3.36 4.17
CA ASN A 89 -11.83 3.67 4.94
C ASN A 89 -10.65 2.76 4.57
N GLY A 90 -10.90 1.51 4.16
CA GLY A 90 -9.83 0.56 3.85
C GLY A 90 -8.98 0.19 5.08
N ILE A 91 -7.76 -0.26 4.81
CA ILE A 91 -6.68 -0.38 5.81
C ILE A 91 -5.49 0.45 5.34
N SER A 92 -4.70 0.94 6.29
CA SER A 92 -3.47 1.66 5.99
C SER A 92 -2.40 1.32 7.00
N SER A 93 -1.16 1.35 6.56
CA SER A 93 0.01 1.24 7.43
C SER A 93 1.11 2.15 6.90
N SER A 94 2.06 2.45 7.77
CA SER A 94 3.17 3.34 7.44
C SER A 94 4.47 2.81 8.00
N VAL A 95 5.54 3.03 7.26
CA VAL A 95 6.91 2.68 7.65
C VAL A 95 7.80 3.91 7.56
N ILE A 96 8.67 4.07 8.56
CA ILE A 96 9.71 5.10 8.57
C ILE A 96 11.00 4.41 8.14
N ILE A 97 11.58 4.87 7.04
CA ILE A 97 12.76 4.26 6.45
C ILE A 97 13.89 5.27 6.48
N LEU A 98 15.03 4.83 7.00
CA LEU A 98 16.31 5.50 6.91
C LEU A 98 17.10 4.77 5.82
N PRO A 99 17.21 5.33 4.60
CA PRO A 99 18.13 4.80 3.61
C PRO A 99 19.51 4.72 4.26
N GLN A 100 20.19 3.57 4.12
CA GLN A 100 21.61 3.53 4.47
C GLN A 100 22.30 4.54 3.56
N SER A 101 22.68 5.69 4.11
CA SER A 101 23.58 6.59 3.42
C SER A 101 24.88 5.83 3.20
N ASP A 102 25.39 5.86 1.97
CA ASP A 102 26.78 5.56 1.63
C ASP A 102 27.68 6.06 2.77
N TYR A 103 28.43 5.14 3.37
CA TYR A 103 29.41 5.42 4.40
C TYR A 103 30.66 6.01 3.76
#